data_AF-A0A9D8IQ42-F1
#
_entry.id   AF-A0A9D8IQ42-F1
#
_cell.length_a   1.000
_cell.length_b   1.000
_cell.length_c   1.000
_cell.angle_alpha   90.00
_cell.angle_beta   90.00
_cell.angle_gamma   90.00
#
_symmetry.space_group_name_H-M   'P 1'
#
loop_
_entity.id
_entity.type
_entity.pdbx_description
1 polymer ?
#
loop_
_entity_poly.entity_id
_entity_poly.type
_entity_poly.pdbx_seq_one_letter_code
_entity_poly.pdbx_strand_id
1 'polypeptide(L)'
;MEQPSDPTRLPLDRESVAKLLMDQRAVIRRRLSRMIPGSARALFDTDEVFSTICRRLDQMMASGHVEFRSEDGPLRMAQVVGRRIVASRWRDWVTWLRHRERPALRPRPFDDSDAAPLPEDSEHAPVLGALQVLSSQDHALLQARLAGASWEQVSHMLGITSGTARQRLQAIRLKLLSAMTTPTSPPRADRGPPEAAG
;
A
#
# COMPACT_ATOMS: atom_id res chain seq x y z
N MET A 1 28.18 28.04 9.48
CA MET A 1 29.54 27.50 9.71
C MET A 1 29.58 26.11 9.11
N GLU A 2 29.96 26.01 7.84
CA GLU A 2 30.25 24.73 7.18
C GLU A 2 31.75 24.46 7.35
N GLN A 3 32.12 23.36 8.01
CA GLN A 3 33.51 22.92 8.07
C GLN A 3 33.95 22.48 6.65
N PRO A 4 35.17 22.84 6.22
CA PRO A 4 35.70 22.39 4.94
C PRO A 4 35.76 20.85 4.92
N SER A 5 35.10 20.25 3.94
CA SER A 5 35.06 18.80 3.76
C SER A 5 36.45 18.31 3.32
N ASP A 6 37.09 17.50 4.14
CA ASP A 6 38.37 16.86 3.84
C ASP A 6 38.18 15.89 2.64
N PRO A 7 38.81 16.17 1.48
CA PRO A 7 38.62 15.37 0.27
C PRO A 7 39.26 13.98 0.36
N THR A 8 39.99 13.65 1.43
CA THR A 8 40.67 12.36 1.58
C THR A 8 39.83 11.25 2.23
N ARG A 9 38.61 11.54 2.71
CA ARG A 9 37.75 10.50 3.29
C ARG A 9 37.16 9.61 2.20
N LEU A 10 37.55 8.33 2.23
CA LEU A 10 36.96 7.29 1.40
C LEU A 10 35.44 7.20 1.64
N PRO A 11 34.65 6.93 0.59
CA PRO A 11 33.21 6.73 0.74
C PRO A 11 32.92 5.52 1.64
N LEU A 12 31.89 5.63 2.46
CA LEU A 12 31.38 4.52 3.27
C LEU A 12 30.86 3.40 2.38
N ASP A 13 31.26 2.17 2.67
CA ASP A 13 30.76 0.99 1.98
C ASP A 13 29.33 0.64 2.44
N ARG A 14 28.65 -0.21 1.65
CA ARG A 14 27.27 -0.62 1.90
C ARG A 14 27.12 -1.33 3.25
N GLU A 15 28.11 -2.13 3.65
CA GLU A 15 28.09 -2.87 4.91
C GLU A 15 28.18 -1.94 6.12
N SER A 16 29.11 -0.97 6.11
CA SER A 16 29.21 0.02 7.20
C SER A 16 27.94 0.86 7.32
N VAL A 17 27.33 1.24 6.19
CA VAL A 17 26.05 1.96 6.20
C VAL A 17 24.93 1.10 6.80
N ALA A 18 24.82 -0.16 6.41
CA ALA A 18 23.81 -1.07 6.95
C ALA A 18 23.98 -1.24 8.47
N LYS A 19 25.21 -1.47 8.94
CA LYS A 19 25.54 -1.59 10.36
C LYS A 19 25.16 -0.32 11.13
N LEU A 20 25.56 0.85 10.62
CA LEU A 20 25.22 2.13 11.22
C LEU A 20 23.71 2.36 11.34
N LEU A 21 22.93 2.00 10.32
CA LEU A 21 21.47 2.11 10.36
C LEU A 21 20.86 1.17 11.40
N MET A 22 21.39 -0.04 11.56
CA MET A 22 20.94 -1.00 12.56
C MET A 22 21.26 -0.53 13.98
N ASP A 23 22.46 0.00 14.21
CA ASP A 23 22.87 0.58 15.49
C ASP A 23 22.00 1.79 15.85
N GLN A 24 21.57 2.57 14.86
CA GLN A 24 20.70 3.74 15.02
C GLN A 24 19.19 3.42 14.92
N ARG A 25 18.79 2.14 14.88
CA ARG A 25 17.39 1.73 14.67
C ARG A 25 16.43 2.38 15.67
N ALA A 26 16.76 2.38 16.96
CA ALA A 26 15.92 2.96 18.00
C ALA A 26 15.72 4.48 17.81
N VAL A 27 16.77 5.19 17.40
CA VAL A 27 16.74 6.63 17.13
C VAL A 27 15.88 6.92 15.91
N ILE A 28 16.07 6.17 14.82
CA ILE A 28 15.30 6.32 13.58
C ILE A 28 13.81 6.04 13.87
N ARG A 29 13.49 4.95 14.57
CA ARG A 29 12.11 4.63 14.97
C ARG A 29 11.47 5.76 15.76
N ARG A 30 12.14 6.26 16.81
CA ARG A 30 11.62 7.36 17.63
C ARG A 30 11.35 8.61 16.79
N ARG A 31 12.20 8.91 15.80
CA ARG A 31 12.00 10.04 14.88
C ARG A 31 10.81 9.81 13.95
N LEU A 32 10.68 8.62 13.36
CA LEU A 32 9.52 8.24 12.52
C LEU A 32 8.21 8.32 13.29
N SER A 33 8.15 7.80 14.52
CA SER A 33 6.94 7.82 15.35
C SER A 33 6.49 9.23 15.75
N ARG A 34 7.40 10.22 15.75
CA ARG A 34 7.05 11.65 15.95
C ARG A 34 6.50 12.31 14.69
N MET A 35 6.85 11.78 13.52
CA MET A 35 6.37 12.30 12.23
C MET A 35 4.99 11.76 11.87
N ILE A 36 4.61 10.61 12.42
CA ILE A 36 3.30 10.00 12.21
C ILE A 36 2.27 10.70 13.12
N PRO A 37 1.20 11.29 12.55
CA PRO A 37 0.10 11.86 13.33
C PRO A 37 -0.49 10.84 14.31
N GLY A 38 -0.93 11.27 15.49
CA GLY A 38 -1.48 10.38 16.51
C GLY A 38 -2.63 9.50 16.00
N SER A 39 -3.53 10.08 15.20
CA SER A 39 -4.64 9.38 14.53
C SER A 39 -4.21 8.33 13.52
N ALA A 40 -2.97 8.43 13.00
CA ALA A 40 -2.43 7.55 11.99
C ALA A 40 -1.53 6.45 12.55
N ARG A 41 -1.10 6.53 13.82
CA ARG A 41 -0.12 5.58 14.41
C ARG A 41 -0.50 4.12 14.24
N ALA A 42 -1.80 3.83 14.29
CA ALA A 42 -2.35 2.50 14.07
C ALA A 42 -2.01 1.92 12.68
N LEU A 43 -1.83 2.77 11.67
CA LEU A 43 -1.62 2.40 10.27
C LEU A 43 -0.14 2.23 9.91
N PHE A 44 0.76 2.59 10.82
CA PHE A 44 2.19 2.60 10.56
C PHE A 44 2.90 1.65 11.50
N ASP A 45 3.27 0.49 10.99
CA ASP A 45 4.32 -0.30 11.62
C ASP A 45 5.66 0.39 11.39
N THR A 46 6.25 0.92 12.47
CA THR A 46 7.51 1.65 12.38
C THR A 46 8.68 0.73 12.02
N ASP A 47 8.60 -0.57 12.32
CA ASP A 47 9.61 -1.57 11.94
C ASP A 47 9.52 -1.92 10.45
N GLU A 48 8.32 -1.95 9.89
CA GLU A 48 8.10 -2.09 8.45
C GLU A 48 8.64 -0.86 7.67
N VAL A 49 8.34 0.35 8.16
CA VAL A 49 8.85 1.60 7.56
C VAL A 49 10.38 1.63 7.63
N PHE A 50 10.97 1.25 8.77
CA PHE A 50 12.43 1.15 8.91
C PHE A 50 13.03 0.15 7.91
N SER A 51 12.44 -1.04 7.80
CA SER A 51 12.90 -2.07 6.83
C SER A 51 12.84 -1.56 5.39
N THR A 52 11.80 -0.79 5.05
CA THR A 52 11.64 -0.16 3.74
C THR A 52 12.71 0.90 3.48
N ILE A 53 13.07 1.69 4.50
CA ILE A 53 14.15 2.67 4.42
C ILE A 53 15.49 1.97 4.14
N CYS A 54 15.82 0.91 4.88
CA CYS A 54 17.06 0.16 4.69
C CYS A 54 17.17 -0.40 3.27
N ARG A 55 16.12 -1.06 2.76
CA ARG A 55 16.10 -1.61 1.39
C ARG A 55 16.28 -0.52 0.34
N ARG A 56 15.64 0.63 0.52
CA ARG A 56 15.69 1.72 -0.47
C ARG A 56 17.04 2.43 -0.49
N LEU A 57 17.65 2.62 0.69
CA LEU A 57 19.01 3.12 0.79
C LEU A 57 20.02 2.16 0.17
N ASP A 58 19.90 0.87 0.46
CA ASP A 58 20.76 -0.16 -0.13
C ASP A 58 20.65 -0.16 -1.66
N GLN A 59 19.42 -0.11 -2.20
CA GLN A 59 19.19 0.00 -3.65
C GLN A 59 19.82 1.27 -4.25
N MET A 60 19.70 2.42 -3.60
CA MET A 60 20.28 3.68 -4.06
C MET A 60 21.82 3.66 -4.05
N MET A 61 22.43 3.00 -3.07
CA MET A 61 23.88 2.82 -3.02
C MET A 61 24.34 1.81 -4.07
N ALA A 62 23.63 0.68 -4.22
CA ALA A 62 23.94 -0.35 -5.21
C ALA A 62 23.88 0.18 -6.65
N SER A 63 22.99 1.14 -6.91
CA SER A 63 22.86 1.81 -8.21
C SER A 63 23.73 3.06 -8.37
N GLY A 64 24.60 3.37 -7.42
CA GLY A 64 25.50 4.54 -7.47
C GLY A 64 24.80 5.90 -7.41
N HIS A 65 23.52 5.95 -7.02
CA HIS A 65 22.77 7.22 -6.94
C HIS A 65 23.14 8.04 -5.71
N VAL A 66 23.66 7.39 -4.67
CA VAL A 66 24.08 8.04 -3.43
C VAL A 66 25.37 7.43 -2.93
N GLU A 67 26.31 8.30 -2.57
CA GLU A 67 27.53 7.98 -1.85
C GLU A 67 27.57 8.78 -0.55
N PHE A 68 28.07 8.16 0.52
CA PHE A 68 28.16 8.81 1.83
C PHE A 68 29.63 9.03 2.20
N ARG A 69 30.02 10.29 2.37
CA ARG A 69 31.37 10.70 2.82
C ARG A 69 31.46 10.95 4.33
N SER A 70 30.36 10.77 5.05
CA SER A 70 30.23 11.01 6.49
C SER A 70 29.19 10.07 7.08
N GLU A 71 29.44 9.64 8.32
CA GLU A 71 28.52 8.80 9.10
C GLU A 71 27.16 9.47 9.35
N ASP A 72 27.09 10.81 9.34
CA ASP A 72 25.80 11.50 9.47
C ASP A 72 24.93 11.39 8.21
N GLY A 73 25.55 11.15 7.05
CA GLY A 73 24.89 11.13 5.75
C GLY A 73 23.76 10.09 5.67
N PRO A 74 24.03 8.80 5.98
CA PRO A 74 23.02 7.75 5.98
C PRO A 74 21.82 8.06 6.87
N LEU A 75 22.06 8.61 8.06
CA LEU A 75 20.98 8.93 9.01
C LEU A 75 20.09 10.05 8.49
N ARG A 76 20.67 11.11 7.90
CA ARG A 76 19.90 12.20 7.26
C ARG A 76 19.09 11.67 6.08
N MET A 77 19.69 10.82 5.24
CA MET A 77 18.98 10.24 4.11
C MET A 77 17.85 9.31 4.56
N ALA A 78 18.06 8.50 5.60
CA ALA A 78 17.03 7.67 6.20
C ALA A 78 15.81 8.50 6.67
N GLN A 79 16.03 9.70 7.21
CA GLN A 79 14.95 10.62 7.57
C GLN A 79 14.20 11.16 6.35
N VAL A 80 14.91 11.54 5.30
CA VAL A 80 14.31 12.05 4.05
C VAL A 80 13.44 10.97 3.42
N VAL A 81 13.98 9.76 3.26
CA VAL A 81 13.26 8.60 2.73
C VAL A 81 12.08 8.25 3.62
N GLY A 82 12.28 8.19 4.94
CA GLY A 82 11.22 7.92 5.91
C GLY A 82 10.07 8.93 5.85
N ARG A 83 10.39 10.23 5.72
CA ARG A 83 9.38 11.29 5.57
C ARG A 83 8.57 11.11 4.30
N ARG A 84 9.22 10.76 3.19
CA ARG A 84 8.54 10.52 1.92
C ARG A 84 7.63 9.30 2.00
N ILE A 85 8.06 8.21 2.64
CA ILE A 85 7.23 7.01 2.86
C ILE A 85 6.00 7.34 3.70
N VAL A 86 6.20 7.99 4.84
CA VAL A 86 5.10 8.38 5.75
C VAL A 86 4.13 9.32 5.05
N ALA A 87 4.62 10.35 4.36
CA ALA A 87 3.78 11.30 3.63
C ALA A 87 3.02 10.65 2.46
N SER A 88 3.61 9.66 1.78
CA SER A 88 2.91 8.90 0.73
C SER A 88 1.76 8.10 1.32
N ARG A 89 2.05 7.21 2.28
CA ARG A 89 1.02 6.39 2.93
C ARG A 89 -0.08 7.21 3.58
N TRP A 90 0.26 8.36 4.18
CA TRP A 90 -0.71 9.30 4.73
C TRP A 90 -1.62 9.88 3.65
N ARG A 91 -1.08 10.34 2.52
CA ARG A 91 -1.88 10.84 1.39
C ARG A 91 -2.80 9.76 0.82
N ASP A 92 -2.30 8.54 0.68
CA ASP A 92 -3.08 7.42 0.17
C ASP A 92 -4.26 7.12 1.11
N TRP A 93 -4.01 7.13 2.42
CA TRP A 93 -5.05 6.95 3.44
C TRP A 93 -6.07 8.10 3.47
N VAL A 94 -5.61 9.36 3.40
CA VAL A 94 -6.52 10.53 3.34
C VAL A 94 -7.37 10.50 2.06
N THR A 95 -6.78 10.10 0.94
CA THR A 95 -7.49 9.98 -0.34
C THR A 95 -8.56 8.91 -0.24
N TRP A 96 -8.22 7.75 0.32
CA TRP A 96 -9.16 6.67 0.62
C TRP A 96 -10.30 7.12 1.54
N LEU A 97 -10.01 7.86 2.62
CA LEU A 97 -11.04 8.41 3.50
C LEU A 97 -11.98 9.37 2.77
N ARG A 98 -11.45 10.27 1.93
CA ARG A 98 -12.26 11.21 1.13
C ARG A 98 -13.17 10.49 0.15
N HIS A 99 -12.72 9.39 -0.43
CA HIS A 99 -13.57 8.55 -1.28
C HIS A 99 -14.67 7.85 -0.48
N ARG A 100 -14.42 7.54 0.79
CA ARG A 100 -15.40 6.91 1.68
C ARG A 100 -16.47 7.88 2.20
N GLU A 101 -16.11 9.14 2.44
CA GLU A 101 -17.03 10.18 2.93
C GLU A 101 -17.85 10.84 1.82
N ARG A 102 -17.54 10.60 0.54
CA ARG A 102 -18.45 11.00 -0.54
C ARG A 102 -19.69 10.11 -0.46
N PRO A 103 -20.87 10.63 -0.05
CA PRO A 103 -22.12 9.88 -0.19
C PRO A 103 -22.25 9.55 -1.67
N ALA A 104 -22.61 8.31 -1.98
CA ALA A 104 -22.70 7.74 -3.32
C ALA A 104 -23.27 8.73 -4.34
N LEU A 105 -22.40 9.54 -4.95
CA LEU A 105 -22.65 10.08 -6.27
C LEU A 105 -22.75 8.82 -7.12
N ARG A 106 -23.95 8.60 -7.65
CA ARG A 106 -24.30 7.45 -8.50
C ARG A 106 -23.07 7.03 -9.30
N PRO A 107 -22.72 5.73 -9.35
CA PRO A 107 -21.62 5.27 -10.17
C PRO A 107 -21.84 5.83 -11.57
N ARG A 108 -21.02 6.80 -11.96
CA ARG A 108 -20.94 7.22 -13.34
C ARG A 108 -20.41 5.97 -14.04
N PRO A 109 -21.08 5.45 -15.07
CA PRO A 109 -20.52 4.35 -15.85
C PRO A 109 -19.10 4.76 -16.21
N PHE A 110 -18.14 3.90 -15.86
CA PHE A 110 -16.75 4.09 -16.19
C PHE A 110 -16.70 4.15 -17.72
N ASP A 111 -16.43 5.35 -18.25
CA ASP A 111 -16.22 5.54 -19.66
C ASP A 111 -14.76 5.13 -19.91
N ASP A 112 -14.57 3.86 -20.28
CA ASP A 112 -13.27 3.20 -20.50
C ASP A 112 -12.52 3.74 -21.73
N SER A 113 -12.95 4.87 -22.30
CA SER A 113 -12.52 5.30 -23.62
C SER A 113 -11.11 5.95 -23.68
N ASP A 114 -10.40 6.07 -22.55
CA ASP A 114 -9.08 6.76 -22.49
C ASP A 114 -8.00 6.01 -21.66
N ALA A 115 -8.27 4.80 -21.18
CA ALA A 115 -7.27 3.99 -20.49
C ALA A 115 -6.43 3.23 -21.53
N ALA A 116 -5.13 3.54 -21.61
CA ALA A 116 -4.18 2.75 -22.39
C ALA A 116 -4.33 1.25 -22.04
N PRO A 117 -4.38 0.33 -23.03
CA PRO A 117 -4.59 -1.08 -22.77
C PRO A 117 -3.46 -1.59 -21.87
N LEU A 118 -3.84 -1.97 -20.63
CA LEU A 118 -2.95 -2.69 -19.74
C LEU A 118 -2.57 -4.02 -20.42
N PRO A 119 -1.31 -4.50 -20.25
CA PRO A 119 -0.92 -5.81 -20.73
C PRO A 119 -1.93 -6.84 -20.23
N GLU A 120 -2.31 -7.80 -21.08
CA GLU A 120 -3.34 -8.79 -20.79
C GLU A 120 -2.98 -9.63 -19.55
N ASP A 121 -3.35 -9.14 -18.36
CA ASP A 121 -3.24 -9.79 -17.05
C ASP A 121 -4.32 -10.87 -16.91
N SER A 122 -4.33 -11.83 -17.84
CA SER A 122 -5.30 -12.93 -17.90
C SER A 122 -5.26 -13.80 -16.63
N GLU A 123 -4.10 -13.88 -15.97
CA GLU A 123 -3.93 -14.64 -14.73
C GLU A 123 -4.63 -14.02 -13.51
N HIS A 124 -4.85 -12.71 -13.53
CA HIS A 124 -5.47 -11.98 -12.40
C HIS A 124 -6.94 -11.66 -12.63
N ALA A 125 -7.45 -11.84 -13.85
CA ALA A 125 -8.85 -11.62 -14.19
C ALA A 125 -9.85 -12.34 -13.25
N PRO A 126 -9.62 -13.61 -12.82
CA PRO A 126 -10.53 -14.29 -11.89
C PRO A 126 -10.56 -13.63 -10.50
N VAL A 127 -9.40 -13.17 -10.01
CA VAL A 127 -9.28 -12.53 -8.70
C VAL A 127 -9.93 -11.15 -8.73
N LEU A 128 -9.66 -10.35 -9.78
CA LEU A 128 -10.27 -9.04 -9.95
C LEU A 128 -11.79 -9.14 -10.09
N GLY A 129 -12.30 -10.13 -10.85
CA GLY A 129 -13.73 -10.41 -10.94
C GLY A 129 -14.36 -10.81 -9.61
N ALA A 130 -13.71 -11.69 -8.84
CA ALA A 130 -14.19 -12.09 -7.52
C ALA A 130 -14.26 -10.89 -6.54
N LEU A 131 -13.30 -9.98 -6.61
CA LEU A 131 -13.29 -8.77 -5.80
C LEU A 131 -14.47 -7.84 -6.12
N GLN A 132 -14.97 -7.78 -7.36
CA GLN A 132 -16.10 -6.92 -7.72
C GLN A 132 -17.42 -7.32 -7.02
N VAL A 133 -17.53 -8.56 -6.54
CA VAL A 133 -18.71 -9.06 -5.80
C VAL A 133 -18.81 -8.46 -4.39
N LEU A 134 -17.72 -7.91 -3.85
CA LEU A 134 -17.69 -7.38 -2.50
C LEU A 134 -18.30 -5.97 -2.42
N SER A 135 -19.04 -5.72 -1.34
CA SER A 135 -19.48 -4.35 -1.02
C SER A 135 -18.29 -3.45 -0.71
N SER A 136 -18.46 -2.13 -0.85
CA SER A 136 -17.39 -1.16 -0.51
C SER A 136 -16.88 -1.30 0.94
N GLN A 137 -17.77 -1.63 1.87
CA GLN A 137 -17.39 -1.89 3.26
C GLN A 137 -16.63 -3.21 3.44
N ASP A 138 -17.00 -4.25 2.70
CA ASP A 138 -16.30 -5.54 2.72
C ASP A 138 -14.90 -5.40 2.11
N HIS A 139 -14.76 -4.63 1.04
CA HIS A 139 -13.48 -4.24 0.45
C HIS A 139 -12.59 -3.52 1.46
N ALA A 140 -13.12 -2.48 2.12
CA ALA A 140 -12.42 -1.74 3.16
C ALA A 140 -11.93 -2.64 4.30
N LEU A 141 -12.77 -3.58 4.74
CA LEU A 141 -12.42 -4.55 5.78
C LEU A 141 -11.29 -5.47 5.33
N LEU A 142 -11.44 -6.08 4.14
CA LEU A 142 -10.46 -7.00 3.58
C LEU A 142 -9.10 -6.31 3.38
N GLN A 143 -9.09 -5.12 2.79
CA GLN A 143 -7.89 -4.35 2.54
C GLN A 143 -7.17 -3.98 3.84
N ALA A 144 -7.90 -3.49 4.86
CA ALA A 144 -7.30 -3.16 6.14
C ALA A 144 -6.70 -4.39 6.84
N ARG A 145 -7.35 -5.55 6.72
CA ARG A 145 -6.81 -6.80 7.26
C ARG A 145 -5.58 -7.29 6.51
N LEU A 146 -5.55 -7.17 5.18
CA LEU A 146 -4.37 -7.48 4.36
C LEU A 146 -3.21 -6.53 4.64
N ALA A 147 -3.51 -5.27 4.98
CA ALA A 147 -2.54 -4.29 5.45
C ALA A 147 -2.07 -4.51 6.90
N GLY A 148 -2.48 -5.59 7.56
CA GLY A 148 -2.04 -5.96 8.91
C GLY A 148 -2.80 -5.27 10.05
N ALA A 149 -3.84 -4.46 9.78
CA ALA A 149 -4.57 -3.73 10.82
C ALA A 149 -5.23 -4.68 11.83
N SER A 150 -5.11 -4.40 13.13
CA SER A 150 -5.72 -5.21 14.20
C SER A 150 -7.25 -5.18 14.14
N TRP A 151 -7.91 -6.14 14.79
CA TRP A 151 -9.38 -6.18 14.84
C TRP A 151 -9.99 -4.95 15.49
N GLU A 152 -9.32 -4.36 16.47
CA GLU A 152 -9.74 -3.11 17.12
C GLU A 152 -9.61 -1.90 16.19
N GLN A 153 -8.57 -1.88 15.36
CA GLN A 153 -8.39 -0.81 14.37
C GLN A 153 -9.45 -0.91 13.28
N VAL A 154 -9.74 -2.12 12.80
CA VAL A 154 -10.79 -2.36 11.81
C VAL A 154 -12.17 -2.02 12.38
N SER A 155 -12.43 -2.38 13.64
CA SER A 155 -13.72 -2.11 14.31
C SER A 155 -13.95 -0.60 14.47
N HIS A 156 -12.94 0.13 14.94
CA HIS A 156 -12.96 1.60 15.03
C HIS A 156 -13.10 2.25 13.65
N MET A 157 -12.33 1.79 12.66
CA MET A 157 -12.37 2.34 11.29
C MET A 157 -13.73 2.13 10.62
N LEU A 158 -14.39 1.00 10.86
CA LEU A 158 -15.67 0.65 10.22
C LEU A 158 -16.89 1.03 11.04
N GLY A 159 -16.72 1.47 12.30
CA GLY A 159 -17.84 1.75 13.20
C GLY A 159 -18.63 0.49 13.57
N ILE A 160 -17.98 -0.67 13.62
CA ILE A 160 -18.58 -1.96 13.96
C ILE A 160 -17.83 -2.59 15.13
N THR A 161 -18.37 -3.65 15.74
CA THR A 161 -17.64 -4.39 16.77
C THR A 161 -16.56 -5.30 16.17
N SER A 162 -15.52 -5.61 16.94
CA SER A 162 -14.45 -6.54 16.53
C SER A 162 -15.00 -7.94 16.20
N GLY A 163 -16.05 -8.40 16.90
CA GLY A 163 -16.73 -9.66 16.61
C GLY A 163 -17.44 -9.64 15.25
N THR A 164 -18.17 -8.57 14.97
CA THR A 164 -18.83 -8.35 13.66
C THR A 164 -17.79 -8.30 12.53
N ALA A 165 -16.64 -7.64 12.74
CA ALA A 165 -15.58 -7.59 11.75
C ALA A 165 -15.01 -8.98 11.41
N ARG A 166 -14.82 -9.85 12.42
CA ARG A 166 -14.37 -11.24 12.21
C ARG A 166 -15.38 -12.06 11.43
N GLN A 167 -16.66 -11.99 11.81
CA GLN A 167 -17.75 -12.68 11.11
C GLN A 167 -17.85 -12.21 9.65
N ARG A 168 -17.77 -10.90 9.41
CA ARG A 168 -17.76 -10.34 8.06
C ARG A 168 -16.56 -10.81 7.25
N LEU A 169 -15.34 -10.85 7.82
CA LEU A 169 -14.18 -11.37 7.08
C LEU A 169 -14.39 -12.83 6.66
N GLN A 170 -14.98 -13.65 7.52
CA GLN A 170 -15.29 -15.04 7.18
C GLN A 170 -16.32 -15.11 6.04
N ALA A 171 -17.38 -14.30 6.09
CA ALA A 171 -18.36 -14.21 5.01
C ALA A 171 -17.72 -13.74 3.69
N ILE A 172 -16.80 -12.76 3.74
CA ILE A 172 -16.04 -12.28 2.57
C ILE A 172 -15.22 -13.41 1.96
N ARG A 173 -14.50 -14.18 2.78
CA ARG A 173 -13.71 -15.33 2.30
C ARG A 173 -14.57 -16.35 1.57
N LEU A 174 -15.73 -16.67 2.13
CA LEU A 174 -16.68 -17.60 1.50
C LEU A 174 -17.20 -17.03 0.17
N LYS A 175 -17.58 -15.75 0.12
CA LYS A 175 -18.00 -15.08 -1.13
C LYS A 175 -16.92 -15.14 -2.21
N LEU A 176 -15.67 -14.84 -1.84
CA LEU A 176 -14.55 -14.88 -2.77
C LEU A 176 -14.27 -16.29 -3.26
N LEU A 177 -14.28 -17.29 -2.37
CA LEU A 177 -14.13 -18.69 -2.76
C LEU A 177 -15.23 -19.10 -3.75
N SER A 178 -16.49 -18.81 -3.44
CA SER A 178 -17.61 -19.12 -4.34
C SER A 178 -17.49 -18.42 -5.69
N ALA A 179 -17.06 -17.16 -5.72
CA ALA A 179 -16.88 -16.40 -6.95
C ALA A 179 -15.74 -16.94 -7.82
N MET A 180 -14.65 -17.43 -7.21
CA MET A 180 -13.52 -18.02 -7.93
C MET A 180 -13.81 -19.45 -8.42
N THR A 181 -14.64 -20.22 -7.71
CA THR A 181 -15.00 -21.59 -8.11
C THR A 181 -16.15 -21.65 -9.11
N THR A 182 -16.97 -20.60 -9.19
CA THR A 182 -18.02 -20.54 -10.21
C THR A 182 -17.33 -20.24 -11.53
N PRO A 183 -17.33 -21.16 -12.51
CA PRO A 183 -16.77 -20.84 -13.82
C PRO A 183 -17.54 -19.63 -14.33
N THR A 184 -16.87 -18.49 -14.45
CA THR A 184 -17.40 -17.27 -15.05
C THR A 184 -17.76 -17.63 -16.48
N SER A 185 -18.97 -18.16 -16.67
CA SER A 185 -19.50 -18.48 -17.97
C SER A 185 -19.57 -17.13 -18.68
N PRO A 186 -18.84 -16.95 -19.81
CA PRO A 186 -18.90 -15.69 -20.51
C PRO A 186 -20.37 -15.38 -20.79
N PRO A 187 -20.81 -14.12 -20.64
CA PRO A 187 -22.17 -13.74 -20.97
C PRO A 187 -22.44 -14.27 -22.37
N ARG A 188 -23.35 -15.26 -22.48
CA ARG A 188 -23.76 -15.82 -23.76
C ARG A 188 -24.22 -14.61 -24.55
N ALA A 189 -23.42 -14.19 -25.54
CA ALA A 189 -23.81 -13.17 -26.47
C ALA A 189 -25.14 -13.66 -27.03
N ASP A 190 -26.19 -12.93 -26.68
CA ASP A 190 -27.54 -13.16 -27.12
C ASP A 190 -27.47 -13.00 -28.64
N ARG A 191 -27.25 -14.11 -29.35
CA ARG A 191 -27.28 -14.14 -30.80
C ARG A 191 -28.72 -13.83 -31.12
N GLY A 192 -28.97 -12.58 -31.47
CA GLY A 192 -30.26 -12.12 -31.96
C GLY A 192 -30.80 -13.11 -32.98
N PRO A 193 -32.12 -13.32 -32.98
CA PRO A 193 -32.74 -14.31 -33.85
C PRO A 193 -32.32 -14.05 -35.31
N PRO A 194 -32.05 -15.11 -36.10
CA PRO A 194 -31.71 -14.94 -37.50
C PRO A 194 -32.87 -14.21 -38.19
N GLU A 195 -32.63 -13.00 -38.67
CA GLU A 195 -33.52 -12.34 -39.62
C GLU A 195 -33.68 -13.25 -40.83
N ALA A 196 -34.88 -13.82 -40.96
CA ALA A 196 -35.30 -14.54 -42.15
C ALA A 196 -35.48 -13.51 -43.27
N ALA A 197 -34.46 -13.35 -44.10
CA ALA A 197 -34.59 -12.65 -45.38
C ALA A 197 -35.23 -13.61 -46.39
N GLY A 198 -36.41 -13.24 -46.87
CA GLY A 198 -37.08 -13.82 -48.03
C GLY A 198 -36.60 -13.23 -49.35
#